data_AF-A0A1E1MJS7-F1
#
_entry.id   AF-A0A1E1MJS7-F1
#
_cell.length_a   1.000
_cell.length_b   1.000
_cell.length_c   1.000
_cell.angle_alpha   90.00
_cell.angle_beta   90.00
_cell.angle_gamma   90.00
#
_symmetry.space_group_name_H-M   'P 1'
#
loop_
_entity.id
_entity.type
_entity.pdbx_description
1 polymer ?
#
loop_
_entity_poly.entity_id
_entity_poly.type
_entity_poly.pdbx_seq_one_letter_code
_entity_poly.pdbx_strand_id
1 'polypeptide(L)'
;MKVRLQPRPHALQCLLPALKQHVRPLSLSIPRSSNSSSTPPTSAPSTNNARWLSNIKARIGKCIMFGMSEKQTQEAATVVKAIGEEWRALVSGREGFLVGRKRAGLLRHSVVWGEMDRMEHVNNVMYIRYAESARVNWAYNYAVHIDPEHGKEWMETVTPNGFGMILKSMKTDYKFPMTWPDHISVFHKLSHLPTASDSSFVLDVMILSELHQRPAARCVEDIAVYDYLKKQKATIRPFMLKAFEQTWAEQKAEKVRVEKMIKEIENTVKTIEKATWDREDAVEEFG
;
A
#
# COMPACT_ATOMS: atom_id res chain seq x y z
N MET A 1 20.04 73.98 35.81
CA MET A 1 18.59 73.97 36.09
C MET A 1 18.13 72.52 36.13
N LYS A 2 17.79 72.01 37.33
CA LYS A 2 17.37 70.62 37.56
C LYS A 2 15.90 70.44 37.14
N VAL A 3 15.58 69.39 36.39
CA VAL A 3 14.28 68.70 36.51
C VAL A 3 14.49 67.20 36.30
N ARG A 4 14.34 66.43 37.38
CA ARG A 4 14.13 64.98 37.40
C ARG A 4 12.69 64.71 36.93
N LEU A 5 12.50 63.83 35.95
CA LEU A 5 11.20 63.24 35.65
C LEU A 5 11.06 61.93 36.43
N GLN A 6 10.09 61.88 37.34
CA GLN A 6 9.64 60.67 38.02
C GLN A 6 8.73 59.85 37.09
N PRO A 7 8.77 58.50 37.14
CA PRO A 7 7.70 57.68 36.60
C PRO A 7 6.60 57.47 37.67
N ARG A 8 5.36 57.81 37.33
CA ARG A 8 4.16 57.39 38.08
C ARG A 8 3.65 56.05 37.52
N PRO A 9 3.24 55.09 38.36
CA PRO A 9 2.52 53.91 37.92
C PRO A 9 1.02 54.22 37.87
N HIS A 10 0.36 53.92 36.75
CA HIS A 10 -1.09 53.79 36.70
C HIS A 10 -1.45 52.32 36.55
N ALA A 11 -2.05 51.79 37.62
CA ALA A 11 -2.73 50.52 37.65
C ALA A 11 -3.96 50.59 36.74
N LEU A 12 -4.03 49.68 35.77
CA LEU A 12 -5.27 49.31 35.08
C LEU A 12 -5.58 47.87 35.50
N GLN A 13 -6.46 47.75 36.49
CA GLN A 13 -7.17 46.52 36.81
C GLN A 13 -8.05 46.17 35.62
N CYS A 14 -7.66 45.16 34.85
CA CYS A 14 -8.56 44.46 33.94
C CYS A 14 -9.13 43.24 34.68
N LEU A 15 -10.42 43.30 34.97
CA LEU A 15 -11.23 42.22 35.54
C LEU A 15 -11.26 41.03 34.57
N LEU A 16 -10.56 39.95 34.92
CA LEU A 16 -10.73 38.65 34.29
C LEU A 16 -12.02 38.01 34.83
N PRO A 17 -12.98 37.58 33.98
CA PRO A 17 -14.09 36.76 34.45
C PRO A 17 -13.56 35.38 34.82
N ALA A 18 -13.90 34.93 36.03
CA ALA A 18 -13.63 33.59 36.51
C ALA A 18 -14.33 32.55 35.61
N LEU A 19 -13.56 31.89 34.74
CA LEU A 19 -13.99 30.68 34.05
C LEU A 19 -14.13 29.57 35.09
N LYS A 20 -15.35 29.37 35.59
CA LYS A 20 -15.74 28.22 36.41
C LYS A 20 -15.44 26.94 35.60
N GLN A 21 -14.37 26.25 35.97
CA GLN A 21 -14.06 24.90 35.50
C GLN A 21 -15.22 23.97 35.87
N HIS A 22 -16.10 23.69 34.92
CA HIS A 22 -17.04 22.59 35.02
C HIS A 22 -16.29 21.31 34.70
N VAL A 23 -15.63 20.74 35.71
CA VAL A 23 -15.14 19.37 35.64
C VAL A 23 -16.37 18.45 35.65
N ARG A 24 -16.81 18.01 34.48
CA ARG A 24 -17.77 16.91 34.38
C ARG A 24 -17.05 15.63 34.85
N PRO A 25 -17.64 14.83 35.74
CA PRO A 25 -17.09 13.52 36.05
C PRO A 25 -17.16 12.66 34.79
N LEU A 26 -16.07 11.96 34.48
CA LEU A 26 -16.01 10.95 33.44
C LEU A 26 -17.02 9.85 33.78
N SER A 27 -18.13 9.78 33.05
CA SER A 27 -19.06 8.65 33.12
C SER A 27 -18.36 7.40 32.62
N LEU A 28 -18.03 6.48 33.52
CA LEU A 28 -17.61 5.12 33.19
C LEU A 28 -18.82 4.34 32.68
N SER A 29 -19.04 4.35 31.36
CA SER A 29 -19.94 3.41 30.71
C SER A 29 -19.27 2.04 30.63
N ILE A 30 -19.80 1.07 31.38
CA ILE A 30 -19.44 -0.34 31.30
C ILE A 30 -19.80 -0.85 29.89
N PRO A 31 -18.87 -1.45 29.12
CA PRO A 31 -19.21 -1.98 27.81
C PRO A 31 -20.08 -3.23 27.98
N ARG A 32 -21.29 -3.18 27.40
CA ARG A 32 -22.18 -4.33 27.28
C ARG A 32 -21.61 -5.25 26.20
N SER A 33 -21.18 -6.45 26.62
CA SER A 33 -20.68 -7.52 25.75
C SER A 33 -21.76 -7.95 24.74
N SER A 34 -21.67 -7.49 23.49
CA SER A 34 -22.34 -8.13 22.36
C SER A 34 -21.36 -9.11 21.70
N ASN A 35 -21.55 -10.40 21.96
CA ASN A 35 -20.83 -11.47 21.26
C ASN A 35 -21.26 -11.49 19.79
N SER A 36 -20.42 -10.94 18.91
CA SER A 36 -20.39 -11.30 17.50
C SER A 36 -18.97 -11.71 17.15
N SER A 37 -18.61 -12.95 17.49
CA SER A 37 -17.38 -13.60 17.07
C SER A 37 -17.48 -13.90 15.56
N SER A 38 -17.14 -12.91 14.75
CA SER A 38 -16.66 -13.15 13.38
C SER A 38 -15.15 -13.04 13.44
N THR A 39 -14.49 -14.19 13.57
CA THR A 39 -13.05 -14.31 13.35
C THR A 39 -12.76 -13.81 11.92
N PRO A 40 -11.86 -12.83 11.74
CA PRO A 40 -11.40 -12.51 10.40
C PRO A 40 -10.75 -13.78 9.81
N PRO A 41 -10.95 -14.10 8.51
CA PRO A 41 -10.29 -15.23 7.91
C PRO A 41 -8.77 -15.06 8.04
N THR A 42 -8.15 -15.96 8.80
CA THR A 42 -6.70 -16.04 8.93
C THR A 42 -6.13 -16.33 7.54
N SER A 43 -5.58 -15.31 6.89
CA SER A 43 -4.83 -15.48 5.65
C SER A 43 -3.69 -16.46 5.91
N ALA A 44 -3.64 -17.55 5.15
CA ALA A 44 -2.56 -18.54 5.23
C ALA A 44 -1.18 -17.85 5.16
N PRO A 45 -0.17 -18.31 5.92
CA PRO A 45 1.16 -17.72 5.89
C PRO A 45 1.70 -17.80 4.46
N SER A 46 1.89 -16.64 3.84
CA SER A 46 2.40 -16.56 2.48
C SER A 46 3.79 -17.20 2.44
N THR A 47 4.03 -18.15 1.54
CA THR A 47 5.38 -18.64 1.14
C THR A 47 6.22 -17.55 0.46
N ASN A 48 5.86 -16.29 0.67
CA ASN A 48 6.42 -15.12 0.04
C ASN A 48 7.71 -14.76 0.75
N ASN A 49 8.83 -15.19 0.18
CA ASN A 49 10.14 -14.76 0.62
C ASN A 49 10.28 -13.25 0.37
N ALA A 50 10.08 -12.44 1.41
CA ALA A 50 10.18 -10.98 1.35
C ALA A 50 11.55 -10.47 0.85
N ARG A 51 12.57 -11.33 0.85
CA ARG A 51 13.92 -11.07 0.36
C ARG A 51 14.20 -11.65 -1.03
N TRP A 52 13.19 -12.19 -1.71
CA TRP A 52 13.40 -12.84 -3.02
C TRP A 52 14.09 -11.91 -4.03
N LEU A 53 13.60 -10.68 -4.18
CA LEU A 53 14.16 -9.72 -5.14
C LEU A 53 15.59 -9.30 -4.77
N SER A 54 15.91 -9.10 -3.49
CA SER A 54 17.28 -8.83 -3.06
C SER A 54 18.19 -10.04 -3.27
N ASN A 55 17.70 -11.25 -3.00
CA ASN A 55 18.46 -12.48 -3.14
C ASN A 55 18.78 -12.77 -4.61
N ILE A 56 17.81 -12.60 -5.52
CA ILE A 56 18.05 -12.85 -6.95
C ILE A 56 19.08 -11.85 -7.52
N LYS A 57 19.03 -10.59 -7.08
CA LYS A 57 20.04 -9.57 -7.43
C LYS A 57 21.42 -9.94 -6.92
N ALA A 58 21.54 -10.39 -5.67
CA ALA A 58 22.81 -10.80 -5.08
C ALA A 58 23.40 -12.02 -5.80
N ARG A 59 22.57 -13.00 -6.16
CA ARG A 59 22.97 -14.20 -6.92
C ARG A 59 23.55 -13.83 -8.28
N ILE A 60 22.87 -12.98 -9.05
CA ILE A 60 23.36 -12.49 -10.34
C ILE A 60 24.64 -11.66 -10.16
N GLY A 61 24.68 -10.81 -9.14
CA GLY A 61 25.87 -10.01 -8.81
C GLY A 61 27.09 -10.89 -8.55
N LYS A 62 26.93 -12.01 -7.85
CA LYS A 62 28.00 -12.98 -7.64
C LYS A 62 28.50 -13.59 -8.96
N CYS A 63 27.60 -13.98 -9.87
CA CYS A 63 27.99 -14.49 -11.18
C CYS A 63 28.78 -13.44 -11.98
N ILE A 64 28.33 -12.17 -11.96
CA ILE A 64 29.05 -11.06 -12.62
C ILE A 64 30.45 -10.88 -12.05
N MET A 65 30.59 -10.87 -10.72
CA MET A 65 31.88 -10.67 -10.04
C MET A 65 32.87 -11.81 -10.27
N PHE A 66 32.38 -13.03 -10.48
CA PHE A 66 33.23 -14.21 -10.74
C PHE A 66 33.81 -14.24 -12.15
N GLY A 67 33.11 -13.62 -13.11
CA GLY A 67 33.40 -13.71 -14.54
C GLY A 67 32.31 -14.49 -15.28
N MET A 68 31.81 -13.92 -16.38
CA MET A 68 30.80 -14.54 -17.23
C MET A 68 31.24 -14.46 -18.70
N SER A 69 30.99 -15.53 -19.45
CA SER A 69 31.08 -15.51 -20.91
C SER A 69 30.07 -14.54 -21.54
N GLU A 70 30.27 -14.19 -22.81
CA GLU A 70 29.35 -13.33 -23.57
C GLU A 70 27.91 -13.88 -23.56
N LYS A 71 27.75 -15.19 -23.78
CA LYS A 71 26.43 -15.84 -23.75
C LYS A 71 25.76 -15.73 -22.37
N GLN A 72 26.49 -16.01 -21.30
CA GLN A 72 25.98 -15.89 -19.93
C GLN A 72 25.62 -14.44 -19.59
N THR A 73 26.42 -13.49 -20.05
CA THR A 73 26.16 -12.07 -19.88
C THR A 73 24.85 -11.64 -20.55
N GLN A 74 24.58 -12.14 -21.75
CA GLN A 74 23.32 -11.86 -22.45
C GLN A 74 22.09 -12.46 -21.73
N GLU A 75 22.22 -13.69 -21.20
CA GLU A 75 21.17 -14.33 -20.40
C GLU A 75 20.93 -13.57 -19.07
N ALA A 76 22.00 -13.20 -18.37
CA ALA A 76 21.94 -12.41 -17.15
C ALA A 76 21.31 -11.03 -17.39
N ALA A 77 21.65 -10.35 -18.50
CA ALA A 77 21.08 -9.07 -18.89
C ALA A 77 19.56 -9.14 -19.08
N THR A 78 19.06 -10.24 -19.64
CA THR A 78 17.61 -10.48 -19.79
C THR A 78 16.92 -10.55 -18.42
N VAL A 79 17.53 -11.25 -17.46
CA VAL A 79 17.01 -11.34 -16.09
C VAL A 79 17.09 -9.98 -15.37
N VAL A 80 18.23 -9.30 -15.45
CA VAL A 80 18.45 -7.98 -14.84
C VAL A 80 17.43 -6.96 -15.36
N LYS A 81 17.15 -6.99 -16.68
CA LYS A 81 16.10 -6.15 -17.28
C LYS A 81 14.74 -6.48 -16.68
N ALA A 82 14.35 -7.75 -16.64
CA ALA A 82 13.06 -8.19 -16.08
C ALA A 82 12.90 -7.75 -14.61
N ILE A 83 13.89 -7.98 -13.75
CA ILE A 83 13.86 -7.57 -12.34
C ILE A 83 14.08 -6.07 -12.13
N GLY A 84 14.50 -5.33 -13.16
CA GLY A 84 14.65 -3.87 -13.13
C GLY A 84 13.36 -3.15 -13.52
N GLU A 85 12.68 -3.65 -14.55
CA GLU A 85 11.48 -3.03 -15.13
C GLU A 85 10.18 -3.54 -14.49
N GLU A 86 10.08 -4.84 -14.23
CA GLU A 86 8.85 -5.50 -13.76
C GLU A 86 8.84 -5.82 -12.26
N TRP A 87 9.79 -5.28 -11.49
CA TRP A 87 9.95 -5.63 -10.07
C TRP A 87 8.69 -5.45 -9.23
N ARG A 88 7.85 -4.44 -9.52
CA ARG A 88 6.56 -4.24 -8.82
C ARG A 88 5.62 -5.41 -9.06
N ALA A 89 5.54 -5.90 -10.29
CA ALA A 89 4.73 -7.06 -10.63
C ALA A 89 5.30 -8.31 -9.97
N LEU A 90 6.62 -8.49 -10.00
CA LEU A 90 7.28 -9.63 -9.34
C LEU A 90 7.06 -9.64 -7.82
N VAL A 91 7.10 -8.48 -7.15
CA VAL A 91 6.92 -8.36 -5.70
C VAL A 91 5.44 -8.44 -5.28
N SER A 92 4.56 -7.71 -5.96
CA SER A 92 3.15 -7.58 -5.57
C SER A 92 2.22 -8.52 -6.34
N GLY A 93 2.45 -8.71 -7.64
CA GLY A 93 1.63 -9.54 -8.51
C GLY A 93 1.63 -11.02 -8.14
N ARG A 94 2.70 -11.53 -7.53
CA ARG A 94 2.73 -12.88 -6.92
C ARG A 94 1.72 -13.08 -5.79
N GLU A 95 1.16 -12.00 -5.25
CA GLU A 95 0.06 -12.03 -4.28
C GLU A 95 -1.30 -11.67 -4.91
N GLY A 96 -1.33 -11.50 -6.24
CA GLY A 96 -2.51 -11.14 -7.02
C GLY A 96 -2.79 -9.64 -7.09
N PHE A 97 -1.84 -8.75 -6.78
CA PHE A 97 -2.03 -7.32 -7.01
C PHE A 97 -1.87 -6.96 -8.48
N LEU A 98 -2.78 -6.16 -9.02
CA LEU A 98 -2.70 -5.63 -10.38
C LEU A 98 -1.93 -4.30 -10.35
N VAL A 99 -0.70 -4.29 -10.87
CA VAL A 99 0.24 -3.16 -10.70
C VAL A 99 0.35 -2.20 -11.90
N GLY A 100 -0.42 -2.45 -12.96
CA GLY A 100 -0.39 -1.63 -14.17
C GLY A 100 -0.79 -0.18 -13.91
N ARG A 101 -0.38 0.75 -14.79
CA ARG A 101 -0.65 2.19 -14.64
C ARG A 101 -2.15 2.52 -14.48
N LYS A 102 -3.02 1.78 -15.16
CA LYS A 102 -4.49 1.92 -15.09
C LYS A 102 -5.12 1.26 -13.86
N ARG A 103 -4.33 0.60 -13.02
CA ARG A 103 -4.77 -0.13 -11.82
C ARG A 103 -4.18 0.46 -10.54
N ALA A 104 -2.98 1.02 -10.61
CA ALA A 104 -2.28 1.62 -9.47
C ALA A 104 -3.09 2.79 -8.88
N GLY A 105 -3.30 2.76 -7.56
CA GLY A 105 -3.91 3.90 -6.86
C GLY A 105 -2.94 5.07 -6.76
N LEU A 106 -1.68 4.78 -6.45
CA LEU A 106 -0.57 5.74 -6.58
C LEU A 106 0.60 5.04 -7.24
N LEU A 107 1.25 5.70 -8.20
CA LEU A 107 2.42 5.18 -8.88
C LEU A 107 3.56 6.19 -8.77
N ARG A 108 4.65 5.78 -8.12
CA ARG A 108 5.83 6.62 -7.86
C ARG A 108 5.46 7.99 -7.28
N HIS A 109 4.55 8.02 -6.30
CA HIS A 109 4.25 9.23 -5.55
C HIS A 109 5.44 9.60 -4.68
N SER A 110 5.93 10.83 -4.77
CA SER A 110 7.08 11.28 -3.99
C SER A 110 6.72 11.33 -2.51
N VAL A 111 7.53 10.69 -1.68
CA VAL A 111 7.56 11.01 -0.25
C VAL A 111 8.16 12.40 -0.14
N VAL A 112 7.56 13.29 0.63
CA VAL A 112 8.08 14.64 0.86
C VAL A 112 8.66 14.75 2.27
N TRP A 113 9.70 15.56 2.43
CA TRP A 113 10.42 15.68 3.70
C TRP A 113 9.51 16.03 4.90
N GLY A 114 8.48 16.87 4.68
CA GLY A 114 7.52 17.26 5.72
C GLY A 114 6.57 16.17 6.21
N GLU A 115 6.63 14.96 5.63
CA GLU A 115 5.87 13.78 6.09
C GLU A 115 6.63 12.99 7.17
N MET A 116 7.90 13.32 7.41
CA MET A 116 8.69 12.76 8.48
C MET A 116 8.39 13.44 9.83
N ASP A 117 8.56 12.69 10.91
CA ASP A 117 8.45 13.23 12.27
C ASP A 117 9.81 13.27 12.99
N ARG A 118 9.79 13.60 14.29
CA ARG A 118 10.99 13.71 15.14
C ARG A 118 11.77 12.38 15.23
N MET A 119 11.17 11.24 14.91
CA MET A 119 11.82 9.93 14.92
C MET A 119 12.59 9.64 13.62
N GLU A 120 12.76 10.64 12.75
CA GLU A 120 13.58 10.58 11.54
C GLU A 120 13.10 9.57 10.49
N HIS A 121 11.80 9.30 10.46
CA HIS A 121 11.13 8.52 9.42
C HIS A 121 9.74 9.09 9.13
N VAL A 122 9.12 8.62 8.04
CA VAL A 122 7.74 8.96 7.68
C VAL A 122 6.81 8.62 8.84
N ASN A 123 6.01 9.59 9.25
CA ASN A 123 5.07 9.41 10.35
C ASN A 123 4.04 8.31 10.01
N ASN A 124 3.67 7.51 11.01
CA ASN A 124 2.77 6.38 10.81
C ASN A 124 1.41 6.77 10.19
N VAL A 125 0.86 7.94 10.54
CA VAL A 125 -0.42 8.46 9.99
C VAL A 125 -0.33 8.70 8.48
N MET A 126 0.86 9.00 7.95
CA MET A 126 1.03 9.27 6.52
C MET A 126 0.78 8.03 5.66
N TYR A 127 1.08 6.83 6.15
CA TYR A 127 0.77 5.59 5.44
C TYR A 127 -0.75 5.40 5.24
N ILE A 128 -1.55 5.80 6.23
CA ILE A 128 -3.02 5.77 6.15
C ILE A 128 -3.49 6.78 5.10
N ARG A 129 -2.91 7.98 5.06
CA ARG A 129 -3.21 9.00 4.05
C ARG A 129 -2.85 8.57 2.63
N TYR A 130 -1.74 7.85 2.47
CA TYR A 130 -1.36 7.28 1.17
C TYR A 130 -2.38 6.24 0.70
N ALA A 131 -2.80 5.34 1.59
CA ALA A 131 -3.82 4.34 1.28
C ALA A 131 -5.18 4.98 0.95
N GLU A 132 -5.60 6.01 1.71
CA GLU A 132 -6.81 6.78 1.43
C GLU A 132 -6.79 7.42 0.04
N SER A 133 -5.73 8.16 -0.29
CA SER A 133 -5.58 8.80 -1.60
C SER A 133 -5.54 7.76 -2.73
N ALA A 134 -4.84 6.65 -2.50
CA ALA A 134 -4.77 5.55 -3.45
C ALA A 134 -6.12 4.83 -3.64
N ARG A 135 -6.98 4.74 -2.61
CA ARG A 135 -8.33 4.18 -2.71
C ARG A 135 -9.26 5.07 -3.54
N VAL A 136 -9.15 6.39 -3.38
CA VAL A 136 -9.90 7.35 -4.24
C VAL A 136 -9.48 7.20 -5.69
N ASN A 137 -8.17 7.15 -5.97
CA ASN A 137 -7.66 6.92 -7.32
C ASN A 137 -8.01 5.53 -7.85
N TRP A 138 -8.12 4.51 -6.98
CA TRP A 138 -8.60 3.19 -7.36
C TRP A 138 -10.04 3.26 -7.88
N ALA A 139 -10.94 3.96 -7.18
CA ALA A 139 -12.31 4.18 -7.66
C ALA A 139 -12.35 4.96 -9.00
N TYR A 140 -11.50 5.99 -9.12
CA TYR A 140 -11.34 6.75 -10.36
C TYR A 140 -10.87 5.86 -11.53
N ASN A 141 -9.91 4.97 -11.28
CA ASN A 141 -9.45 4.01 -12.28
C ASN A 141 -10.58 3.09 -12.75
N TYR A 142 -11.50 2.69 -11.85
CA TYR A 142 -12.70 1.97 -12.28
C TYR A 142 -13.53 2.79 -13.24
N ALA A 143 -13.78 4.04 -12.87
CA ALA A 143 -14.61 4.95 -13.66
C ALA A 143 -14.06 5.20 -15.08
N VAL A 144 -12.73 5.26 -15.25
CA VAL A 144 -12.12 5.69 -16.51
C VAL A 144 -11.57 4.53 -17.34
N HIS A 145 -11.18 3.42 -16.71
CA HIS A 145 -10.40 2.38 -17.39
C HIS A 145 -10.96 0.98 -17.29
N ILE A 146 -11.73 0.66 -16.25
CA ILE A 146 -12.13 -0.73 -15.95
C ILE A 146 -13.59 -0.95 -16.30
N ASP A 147 -14.45 -0.01 -15.93
CA ASP A 147 -15.90 -0.05 -16.14
C ASP A 147 -16.41 1.35 -16.53
N PRO A 148 -15.98 1.87 -17.70
CA PRO A 148 -16.35 3.21 -18.15
C PRO A 148 -17.85 3.38 -18.42
N GLU A 149 -18.56 2.28 -18.69
CA GLU A 149 -20.03 2.30 -18.86
C GLU A 149 -20.74 2.79 -17.59
N HIS A 150 -20.22 2.47 -16.41
CA HIS A 150 -20.71 2.93 -15.11
C HIS A 150 -19.79 3.99 -14.50
N GLY A 151 -19.08 4.75 -15.35
CA GLY A 151 -18.06 5.68 -14.90
C GLY A 151 -18.60 6.75 -13.95
N LYS A 152 -19.82 7.22 -14.18
CA LYS A 152 -20.48 8.20 -13.31
C LYS A 152 -20.75 7.61 -11.91
N GLU A 153 -21.27 6.40 -11.85
CA GLU A 153 -21.58 5.70 -10.60
C GLU A 153 -20.31 5.42 -9.80
N TRP A 154 -19.21 5.03 -10.47
CA TRP A 154 -17.89 4.89 -9.83
C TRP A 154 -17.39 6.22 -9.27
N MET A 155 -17.53 7.32 -10.01
CA MET A 155 -17.16 8.65 -9.50
C MET A 155 -18.00 9.08 -8.31
N GLU A 156 -19.29 8.74 -8.29
CA GLU A 156 -20.17 9.03 -7.15
C GLU A 156 -19.76 8.28 -5.88
N THR A 157 -19.06 7.14 -6.00
CA THR A 157 -18.62 6.36 -4.83
C THR A 157 -17.70 7.10 -3.85
N VAL A 158 -17.05 8.17 -4.31
CA VAL A 158 -16.17 9.03 -3.51
C VAL A 158 -16.80 10.39 -3.19
N THR A 159 -18.12 10.50 -3.32
CA THR A 159 -18.90 11.72 -3.06
C THR A 159 -20.09 11.43 -2.15
N PRO A 160 -20.73 12.45 -1.55
CA PRO A 160 -21.97 12.26 -0.79
C PRO A 160 -23.23 12.21 -1.65
N ASN A 161 -23.14 12.16 -2.99
CA ASN A 161 -24.28 12.42 -3.90
C ASN A 161 -25.12 11.19 -4.27
N GLY A 162 -24.85 10.03 -3.67
CA GLY A 162 -25.54 8.78 -4.01
C GLY A 162 -25.08 7.61 -3.16
N PHE A 163 -24.62 6.55 -3.80
CA PHE A 163 -24.02 5.42 -3.11
C PHE A 163 -22.52 5.65 -2.99
N GLY A 164 -22.04 5.82 -1.76
CA GLY A 164 -20.63 6.05 -1.48
C GLY A 164 -19.97 4.89 -0.73
N MET A 165 -18.65 4.89 -0.77
CA MET A 165 -17.80 3.96 -0.03
C MET A 165 -17.30 4.62 1.25
N ILE A 166 -17.57 3.99 2.39
CA ILE A 166 -17.12 4.45 3.71
C ILE A 166 -16.12 3.44 4.27
N LEU A 167 -14.95 3.92 4.69
CA LEU A 167 -13.98 3.10 5.41
C LEU A 167 -14.56 2.73 6.78
N LYS A 168 -14.96 1.47 6.94
CA LYS A 168 -15.54 0.93 8.19
C LYS A 168 -14.45 0.57 9.19
N SER A 169 -13.36 -0.02 8.74
CA SER A 169 -12.20 -0.31 9.57
C SER A 169 -10.93 -0.42 8.74
N MET A 170 -9.79 -0.19 9.38
CA MET A 170 -8.47 -0.33 8.78
C MET A 170 -7.50 -0.94 9.78
N LYS A 171 -6.67 -1.87 9.32
CA LYS A 171 -5.48 -2.34 10.02
C LYS A 171 -4.25 -2.07 9.18
N THR A 172 -3.17 -1.56 9.77
CA THR A 172 -1.90 -1.32 9.09
C THR A 172 -0.76 -2.04 9.80
N ASP A 173 -0.02 -2.86 9.07
CA ASP A 173 1.23 -3.48 9.50
C ASP A 173 2.41 -2.75 8.85
N TYR A 174 3.14 -1.96 9.63
CA TYR A 174 4.38 -1.29 9.21
C TYR A 174 5.53 -2.29 9.12
N LYS A 175 6.27 -2.30 8.01
CA LYS A 175 7.32 -3.30 7.74
C LYS A 175 8.72 -2.75 7.95
N PHE A 176 8.94 -1.47 7.73
CA PHE A 176 10.17 -0.76 8.08
C PHE A 176 9.95 0.77 8.08
N PRO A 177 10.78 1.54 8.82
CA PRO A 177 10.70 3.01 8.84
C PRO A 177 11.26 3.56 7.52
N MET A 178 10.37 4.00 6.62
CA MET A 178 10.75 4.65 5.36
C MET A 178 11.16 6.10 5.62
N THR A 179 12.13 6.61 4.87
CA THR A 179 12.63 7.98 5.01
C THR A 179 12.51 8.75 3.69
N TRP A 180 12.59 10.07 3.76
CA TRP A 180 12.88 10.88 2.58
C TRP A 180 14.40 10.85 2.28
N PRO A 181 14.81 10.87 1.00
CA PRO A 181 13.98 10.80 -0.21
C PRO A 181 13.58 9.36 -0.58
N ASP A 182 12.31 9.17 -0.94
CA ASP A 182 11.79 7.92 -1.52
C ASP A 182 10.57 8.24 -2.41
N HIS A 183 10.11 7.25 -3.17
CA HIS A 183 8.81 7.25 -3.81
C HIS A 183 8.03 6.03 -3.35
N ILE A 184 6.71 6.17 -3.25
CA ILE A 184 5.82 5.04 -2.99
C ILE A 184 5.00 4.68 -4.21
N SER A 185 4.65 3.40 -4.30
CA SER A 185 3.57 2.93 -5.16
C SER A 185 2.57 2.15 -4.31
N VAL A 186 1.28 2.45 -4.47
CA VAL A 186 0.21 1.90 -3.65
C VAL A 186 -0.79 1.15 -4.52
N PHE A 187 -1.00 -0.12 -4.18
CA PHE A 187 -1.86 -1.04 -4.91
C PHE A 187 -2.93 -1.61 -4.01
N HIS A 188 -4.15 -1.73 -4.55
CA HIS A 188 -5.28 -2.38 -3.91
C HIS A 188 -5.62 -3.66 -4.65
N LYS A 189 -6.12 -4.65 -3.93
CA LYS A 189 -6.74 -5.84 -4.51
C LYS A 189 -7.94 -6.24 -3.65
N LEU A 190 -8.92 -6.91 -4.26
CA LEU A 190 -9.96 -7.59 -3.50
C LEU A 190 -9.30 -8.69 -2.65
N SER A 191 -9.64 -8.74 -1.37
CA SER A 191 -9.17 -9.79 -0.45
C SER A 191 -9.88 -11.12 -0.74
N HIS A 192 -11.17 -11.04 -1.05
CA HIS A 192 -12.04 -12.12 -1.52
C HIS A 192 -13.12 -11.52 -2.43
N LEU A 193 -13.76 -12.37 -3.25
CA LEU A 193 -14.92 -11.95 -4.04
C LEU A 193 -16.14 -11.82 -3.11
N PRO A 194 -16.76 -10.63 -3.00
CA PRO A 194 -17.97 -10.47 -2.21
C PRO A 194 -19.20 -11.02 -2.95
N THR A 195 -20.32 -11.14 -2.24
CA THR A 195 -21.62 -11.58 -2.74
C THR A 195 -22.60 -10.41 -2.89
N ALA A 196 -23.68 -10.60 -3.65
CA ALA A 196 -24.71 -9.57 -3.85
C ALA A 196 -25.45 -9.16 -2.56
N SER A 197 -25.42 -10.01 -1.52
CA SER A 197 -26.01 -9.71 -0.20
C SER A 197 -25.08 -8.94 0.72
N ASP A 198 -23.79 -8.84 0.41
CA ASP A 198 -22.83 -8.16 1.27
C ASP A 198 -23.05 -6.64 1.20
N SER A 199 -22.85 -5.99 2.35
CA SER A 199 -22.90 -4.52 2.49
C SER A 199 -21.53 -3.88 2.65
N SER A 200 -20.49 -4.71 2.60
CA SER A 200 -19.10 -4.28 2.64
C SER A 200 -18.21 -5.25 1.88
N PHE A 201 -17.03 -4.80 1.49
CA PHE A 201 -16.01 -5.63 0.86
C PHE A 201 -14.63 -5.24 1.42
N VAL A 202 -13.68 -6.17 1.33
CA VAL A 202 -12.35 -5.99 1.92
C VAL A 202 -11.31 -5.80 0.83
N LEU A 203 -10.52 -4.73 0.95
CA LEU A 203 -9.35 -4.48 0.12
C LEU A 203 -8.07 -4.76 0.91
N ASP A 204 -7.20 -5.59 0.34
CA ASP A 204 -5.82 -5.66 0.77
C ASP A 204 -5.04 -4.54 0.06
N VAL A 205 -4.18 -3.84 0.81
CA VAL A 205 -3.39 -2.71 0.33
C VAL A 205 -1.90 -2.99 0.52
N MET A 206 -1.12 -2.75 -0.52
CA MET A 206 0.34 -2.81 -0.45
C MET A 206 0.93 -1.43 -0.76
N ILE A 207 1.67 -0.87 0.19
CA ILE A 207 2.46 0.35 0.02
C ILE A 207 3.91 -0.09 -0.19
N LEU A 208 4.39 -0.01 -1.42
CA LEU A 208 5.79 -0.30 -1.78
C LEU A 208 6.65 0.95 -1.62
N SER A 209 7.84 0.77 -1.06
CA SER A 209 8.94 1.71 -1.26
C SER A 209 9.62 1.39 -2.60
N GLU A 210 9.83 2.42 -3.40
CA GLU A 210 10.51 2.33 -4.69
C GLU A 210 12.03 2.25 -4.52
N LEU A 211 12.57 2.97 -3.54
CA LEU A 211 14.00 2.95 -3.21
C LEU A 211 14.43 1.57 -2.70
N HIS A 212 13.67 1.00 -1.76
CA HIS A 212 13.99 -0.30 -1.16
C HIS A 212 13.38 -1.48 -1.91
N GLN A 213 12.50 -1.22 -2.89
CA GLN A 213 11.82 -2.22 -3.72
C GLN A 213 11.14 -3.34 -2.94
N ARG A 214 10.50 -2.97 -1.82
CA ARG A 214 9.80 -3.91 -0.94
C ARG A 214 8.62 -3.22 -0.25
N PRO A 215 7.64 -3.98 0.28
CA PRO A 215 6.54 -3.41 1.04
C PRO A 215 7.04 -2.64 2.26
N ALA A 216 6.70 -1.35 2.35
CA ALA A 216 6.94 -0.49 3.50
C ALA A 216 5.81 -0.63 4.53
N ALA A 217 4.57 -0.80 4.06
CA ALA A 217 3.42 -1.13 4.89
C ALA A 217 2.42 -2.00 4.13
N ARG A 218 1.60 -2.72 4.90
CA ARG A 218 0.44 -3.46 4.39
C ARG A 218 -0.78 -3.00 5.13
N CYS A 219 -1.88 -2.78 4.42
CA CYS A 219 -3.15 -2.44 5.05
C CYS A 219 -4.24 -3.43 4.67
N VAL A 220 -5.23 -3.57 5.53
CA VAL A 220 -6.49 -4.25 5.25
C VAL A 220 -7.59 -3.25 5.53
N GLU A 221 -8.42 -2.97 4.53
CA GLU A 221 -9.50 -1.99 4.59
C GLU A 221 -10.84 -2.69 4.41
N ASP A 222 -11.74 -2.56 5.39
CA ASP A 222 -13.14 -2.97 5.27
C ASP A 222 -13.95 -1.76 4.82
N ILE A 223 -14.52 -1.84 3.62
CA ILE A 223 -15.22 -0.74 2.95
C ILE A 223 -16.72 -1.04 2.92
N ALA A 224 -17.52 -0.23 3.61
CA ALA A 224 -18.97 -0.31 3.58
C ALA A 224 -19.56 0.47 2.40
N VAL A 225 -20.58 -0.09 1.75
CA VAL A 225 -21.40 0.62 0.78
C VAL A 225 -22.54 1.32 1.52
N TYR A 226 -22.70 2.61 1.30
CA TYR A 226 -23.63 3.46 2.02
C TYR A 226 -24.49 4.29 1.07
N ASP A 227 -25.80 4.27 1.27
CA ASP A 227 -26.74 5.14 0.57
C ASP A 227 -26.81 6.47 1.34
N TYR A 228 -26.17 7.51 0.81
CA TYR A 228 -26.13 8.83 1.45
C TYR A 228 -27.49 9.54 1.43
N LEU A 229 -28.36 9.21 0.47
CA LEU A 229 -29.69 9.80 0.36
C LEU A 229 -30.62 9.23 1.43
N LYS A 230 -30.58 7.92 1.63
CA LYS A 230 -31.38 7.22 2.65
C LYS A 230 -30.70 7.11 4.01
N LYS A 231 -29.43 7.52 4.12
CA LYS A 231 -28.62 7.47 5.33
C LYS A 231 -28.55 6.07 5.97
N GLN A 232 -28.39 5.05 5.14
CA GLN A 232 -28.32 3.66 5.59
C GLN A 232 -27.28 2.85 4.81
N LYS A 233 -26.85 1.73 5.39
CA LYS A 233 -26.04 0.75 4.66
C LYS A 233 -26.80 0.23 3.45
N ALA A 234 -26.07 -0.01 2.37
CA ALA A 234 -26.59 -0.62 1.16
C ALA A 234 -25.80 -1.89 0.85
N THR A 235 -26.41 -2.79 0.07
CA THR A 235 -25.68 -3.90 -0.50
C THR A 235 -24.78 -3.43 -1.63
N ILE A 236 -23.75 -4.21 -1.94
CA ILE A 236 -22.89 -4.00 -3.10
C ILE A 236 -23.75 -3.91 -4.35
N ARG A 237 -23.50 -2.87 -5.16
CA ARG A 237 -24.33 -2.58 -6.33
C ARG A 237 -24.04 -3.58 -7.45
N PRO A 238 -25.02 -3.91 -8.32
CA PRO A 238 -24.82 -4.89 -9.38
C PRO A 238 -23.63 -4.59 -10.31
N PHE A 239 -23.43 -3.32 -10.69
CA PHE A 239 -22.30 -2.92 -11.52
C PHE A 239 -20.95 -3.14 -10.81
N MET A 240 -20.87 -2.82 -9.50
CA MET A 240 -19.67 -3.07 -8.69
C MET A 240 -19.37 -4.56 -8.62
N LEU A 241 -20.38 -5.40 -8.37
CA LEU A 241 -20.19 -6.84 -8.28
C LEU A 241 -19.66 -7.43 -9.59
N LYS A 242 -20.23 -7.05 -10.74
CA LYS A 242 -19.75 -7.48 -12.06
C LYS A 242 -18.29 -7.06 -12.29
N ALA A 243 -17.94 -5.82 -11.94
CA ALA A 243 -16.58 -5.34 -12.06
C ALA A 243 -15.61 -6.06 -11.09
N PHE A 244 -16.09 -6.43 -9.89
CA PHE A 244 -15.34 -7.21 -8.90
C PHE A 244 -15.09 -8.64 -9.36
N GLU A 245 -16.06 -9.30 -9.99
CA GLU A 245 -15.90 -10.64 -10.58
C GLU A 245 -14.79 -10.65 -11.63
N GLN A 246 -14.80 -9.67 -12.55
CA GLN A 246 -13.74 -9.52 -13.54
C GLN A 246 -12.39 -9.26 -12.87
N THR A 247 -12.34 -8.30 -11.93
CA THR A 247 -11.09 -7.95 -11.22
C THR A 247 -10.53 -9.17 -10.48
N TRP A 248 -11.39 -9.93 -9.81
CA TRP A 248 -11.00 -11.14 -9.10
C TRP A 248 -10.42 -12.21 -10.03
N ALA A 249 -11.00 -12.39 -11.21
CA ALA A 249 -10.44 -13.28 -12.24
C ALA A 249 -9.05 -12.81 -12.70
N GLU A 250 -8.89 -11.52 -12.95
CA GLU A 250 -7.60 -10.93 -13.34
C GLU A 250 -6.55 -11.07 -12.23
N GLN A 251 -6.89 -10.85 -10.96
CA GLN A 251 -5.99 -11.04 -9.82
C GLN A 251 -5.46 -12.48 -9.75
N LYS A 252 -6.32 -13.48 -9.99
CA LYS A 252 -5.94 -14.89 -10.03
C LYS A 252 -5.00 -15.18 -11.22
N ALA A 253 -5.35 -14.67 -12.40
CA ALA A 253 -4.53 -14.84 -13.60
C ALA A 253 -3.14 -14.20 -13.44
N GLU A 254 -3.07 -12.99 -12.87
CA GLU A 254 -1.82 -12.28 -12.62
C GLU A 254 -0.91 -13.03 -11.65
N LYS A 255 -1.50 -13.59 -10.59
CA LYS A 255 -0.73 -14.43 -9.66
C LYS A 255 -0.07 -15.60 -10.37
N VAL A 256 -0.81 -16.33 -11.21
CA VAL A 256 -0.27 -17.46 -11.98
C VAL A 256 0.82 -17.00 -12.96
N ARG A 257 0.58 -15.90 -13.68
CA ARG A 257 1.53 -15.32 -14.62
C ARG A 257 2.85 -14.96 -13.94
N VAL A 258 2.78 -14.24 -12.82
CA VAL A 258 3.96 -13.80 -12.08
C VAL A 258 4.70 -14.98 -11.42
N GLU A 259 3.98 -15.96 -10.88
CA GLU A 259 4.62 -17.17 -10.33
C GLU A 259 5.40 -17.93 -11.41
N LYS A 260 4.87 -18.01 -12.64
CA LYS A 260 5.60 -18.60 -13.77
C LYS A 260 6.86 -17.81 -14.10
N MET A 261 6.75 -16.49 -14.20
CA MET A 261 7.87 -15.59 -14.49
C MET A 261 8.97 -15.68 -13.41
N ILE A 262 8.59 -15.74 -12.12
CA ILE A 262 9.53 -15.94 -11.01
C ILE A 262 10.29 -17.26 -11.17
N LYS A 263 9.60 -18.35 -11.48
CA LYS A 263 10.25 -19.67 -11.69
C LYS A 263 11.20 -19.65 -12.88
N GLU A 264 10.82 -19.01 -13.98
CA GLU A 264 11.69 -18.84 -15.15
C GLU A 264 12.97 -18.08 -14.78
N ILE A 265 12.84 -16.94 -14.08
CA ILE A 265 13.98 -16.17 -13.56
C ILE A 265 14.87 -17.02 -12.65
N GLU A 266 14.28 -17.74 -11.68
CA GLU A 266 15.05 -18.57 -10.75
C GLU A 266 15.81 -19.69 -11.46
N ASN A 267 15.18 -20.32 -12.46
CA ASN A 267 15.81 -21.37 -13.26
C ASN A 267 16.94 -20.82 -14.12
N THR A 268 16.74 -19.68 -14.79
CA THR A 268 17.80 -19.03 -15.58
C THR A 268 18.99 -18.67 -14.70
N VAL A 269 18.76 -18.04 -13.55
CA VAL A 269 19.85 -17.69 -12.62
C VAL A 269 20.58 -18.95 -12.13
N LYS A 270 19.85 -20.02 -11.78
CA LYS A 270 20.48 -21.28 -11.37
C LYS A 270 21.34 -21.91 -12.47
N THR A 271 20.91 -21.83 -13.72
CA THR A 271 21.70 -22.30 -14.87
C THR A 271 22.99 -21.48 -15.03
N ILE A 272 22.90 -20.16 -14.89
CA ILE A 272 24.07 -19.27 -14.94
C ILE A 272 25.04 -19.58 -13.79
N GLU A 273 24.54 -19.73 -12.55
CA GLU A 273 25.37 -20.07 -11.37
C GLU A 273 26.17 -21.35 -11.59
N LYS A 274 25.52 -22.43 -12.04
CA LYS A 274 26.17 -23.72 -12.33
C LYS A 274 27.21 -23.65 -13.44
N ALA A 275 27.05 -22.72 -14.36
CA ALA A 275 27.96 -22.54 -15.48
C ALA A 275 29.08 -21.51 -15.17
N THR A 276 29.04 -20.85 -14.01
CA THR A 276 30.00 -19.81 -13.60
C THR A 276 30.82 -20.29 -12.41
N TRP A 277 30.28 -20.10 -11.19
CA TRP A 277 30.99 -20.32 -9.92
C TRP A 277 30.58 -21.61 -9.20
N ASP A 278 29.40 -22.17 -9.49
CA ASP A 278 28.86 -23.37 -8.81
C ASP A 278 29.19 -24.65 -9.61
N ARG A 279 30.49 -24.84 -9.92
CA ARG A 279 31.07 -26.02 -10.57
C ARG A 279 32.38 -26.41 -9.90
N GLU A 280 32.72 -27.69 -9.90
CA GLU A 280 33.88 -28.23 -9.16
C GLU A 280 35.23 -27.67 -9.65
N ASP A 281 35.30 -27.24 -10.91
CA ASP A 281 36.48 -26.67 -11.59
C ASP A 281 36.49 -25.13 -11.60
N ALA A 282 35.60 -24.48 -10.83
CA ALA A 282 35.46 -23.03 -10.86
C ALA A 282 36.72 -22.34 -10.30
N VAL A 283 37.42 -21.58 -11.15
CA VAL A 283 38.50 -20.67 -10.76
C VAL A 283 38.01 -19.24 -10.94
N GLU A 284 38.13 -18.41 -9.90
CA GLU A 284 37.77 -16.99 -9.99
C GLU A 284 38.64 -16.31 -11.06
N GLU A 285 38.00 -15.75 -12.10
CA GLU A 285 38.69 -14.89 -13.04
C GLU A 285 38.88 -13.51 -12.39
N PHE A 286 39.99 -13.37 -11.66
CA PHE A 286 40.54 -12.05 -11.39
C PHE A 286 41.07 -11.53 -12.72
N GLY A 287 40.32 -10.63 -13.35
CA GLY A 287 40.66 -10.02 -14.64
C GLY A 287 42.11 -9.55 -14.73
#